data_AF-A0A0A9E585-F1
#
_entry.id   AF-A0A0A9E585-F1
#
_cell.length_a   1.000
_cell.length_b   1.000
_cell.length_c   1.000
_cell.angle_alpha   90.00
_cell.angle_beta   90.00
_cell.angle_gamma   90.00
#
_symmetry.space_group_name_H-M   'P 1'
#
loop_
_entity.id
_entity.type
_entity.pdbx_description
1 polymer ?
#
loop_
_entity_poly.entity_id
_entity_poly.type
_entity_poly.pdbx_seq_one_letter_code
_entity_poly.pdbx_strand_id
1 'polypeptide(L)' 'MRSNASVLRALGMDRALGIVEELKAQAKTEADRFADKYGDRVLPLYSFVDYAVERGFELQDAAATP' A
#
# COMPACT_ATOMS: atom_id res chain seq x y z
N MET A 1 -10.33 -15.57 -15.15
CA MET A 1 -10.48 -14.13 -15.47
C MET A 1 -9.65 -13.34 -14.47
N ARG A 2 -8.62 -12.59 -14.90
CA ARG A 2 -8.01 -11.58 -14.03
C ARG A 2 -8.97 -10.39 -14.03
N SER A 3 -9.49 -9.99 -12.87
CA SER A 3 -10.32 -8.79 -12.79
C SER A 3 -9.41 -7.57 -12.93
N ASN A 4 -9.66 -6.71 -13.92
CA ASN A 4 -9.05 -5.38 -13.99
C ASN A 4 -9.72 -4.42 -12.98
N ALA A 5 -10.11 -4.94 -11.81
CA ALA A 5 -10.80 -4.17 -10.79
C ALA A 5 -9.81 -3.17 -10.20
N SER A 6 -10.06 -1.89 -10.43
CA SER A 6 -9.29 -0.79 -9.86
C SER A 6 -10.17 -0.06 -8.87
N VAL A 7 -9.71 0.03 -7.62
CA VAL A 7 -10.37 0.81 -6.55
C VAL A 7 -10.55 2.26 -6.99
N LEU A 8 -9.53 2.81 -7.66
CA LEU A 8 -9.53 4.18 -8.19
C LEU A 8 -10.60 4.35 -9.28
N ARG A 9 -10.71 3.38 -10.21
CA ARG A 9 -11.75 3.40 -11.24
C ARG A 9 -13.17 3.24 -10.66
N ALA A 10 -13.31 2.45 -9.60
CA ALA A 10 -14.62 2.12 -9.02
C ALA A 10 -15.14 3.21 -8.07
N LEU A 11 -14.27 3.82 -7.27
CA LEU A 11 -14.65 4.70 -6.15
C LEU A 11 -14.15 6.14 -6.30
N GLY A 12 -13.35 6.44 -7.33
CA GLY A 12 -12.73 7.75 -7.52
C GLY A 12 -11.47 7.94 -6.67
N MET A 13 -10.73 9.01 -6.98
CA MET A 13 -9.42 9.30 -6.38
C MET A 13 -9.50 9.55 -4.87
N ASP A 14 -10.41 10.42 -4.43
CA ASP A 14 -10.51 10.80 -3.01
C ASP A 14 -10.80 9.60 -2.12
N ARG A 15 -11.75 8.74 -2.52
CA ARG A 15 -12.05 7.53 -1.73
C ARG A 15 -10.93 6.51 -1.81
N ALA A 16 -10.27 6.36 -2.96
CA ALA A 16 -9.12 5.48 -3.09
C ALA A 16 -7.96 5.91 -2.18
N LEU A 17 -7.66 7.21 -2.09
CA LEU A 17 -6.67 7.76 -1.16
C LEU A 17 -7.08 7.55 0.30
N GLY A 18 -8.36 7.76 0.63
CA GLY A 18 -8.87 7.46 1.98
C GLY A 18 -8.68 5.99 2.37
N ILE A 19 -8.94 5.05 1.46
CA ILE A 19 -8.71 3.62 1.68
C ILE A 19 -7.22 3.33 1.89
N VAL A 20 -6.32 3.99 1.15
CA VAL A 20 -4.88 3.83 1.32
C VAL A 20 -4.44 4.25 2.74
N GLU A 21 -4.93 5.39 3.24
CA GLU A 21 -4.63 5.84 4.60
C GLU A 21 -5.22 4.92 5.68
N GLU A 22 -6.46 4.45 5.49
CA GLU A 22 -7.11 3.47 6.38
C GLU A 22 -6.27 2.19 6.49
N LEU A 23 -5.81 1.64 5.35
CA LEU A 23 -4.99 0.43 5.30
C LEU A 23 -3.58 0.65 5.86
N LYS A 24 -2.98 1.82 5.62
CA LYS A 24 -1.68 2.21 6.19
C LYS A 24 -1.75 2.21 7.72
N ALA A 25 -2.76 2.86 8.28
CA ALA A 25 -2.97 2.93 9.74
C ALA A 25 -3.24 1.54 10.33
N GLN A 26 -4.08 0.73 9.67
CA GLN A 26 -4.37 -0.63 10.11
C GLN A 26 -3.10 -1.49 10.10
N ALA A 27 -2.30 -1.44 9.04
CA ALA A 27 -1.07 -2.24 8.94
C ALA A 27 -0.04 -1.88 10.03
N LYS A 28 0.13 -0.60 10.34
CA LYS A 28 1.01 -0.16 11.43
C LYS A 28 0.50 -0.59 12.82
N THR A 29 -0.81 -0.47 13.06
CA THR A 29 -1.44 -0.97 14.30
C THR A 29 -1.24 -2.48 14.49
N GLU A 30 -1.34 -3.25 13.41
CA GLU A 30 -1.06 -4.69 13.47
C GLU A 30 0.43 -4.98 13.69
N ALA A 31 1.33 -4.13 13.16
CA ALA A 31 2.76 -4.23 13.44
C ALA A 31 3.09 -3.97 14.92
N ASP A 32 2.37 -3.06 15.59
CA ASP A 32 2.56 -2.76 17.02
C ASP A 32 2.40 -4.00 17.91
N ARG A 33 1.54 -4.95 17.53
CA ARG A 33 1.34 -6.20 18.28
C ARG A 33 2.60 -7.07 18.38
N PHE A 34 3.60 -6.81 17.53
CA PHE A 34 4.89 -7.48 17.56
C PHE A 34 5.93 -6.76 18.43
N ALA A 35 5.69 -5.50 18.82
CA ALA A 35 6.65 -4.67 19.53
C ALA A 35 7.07 -5.27 20.88
N ASP A 36 6.12 -5.83 21.63
CA ASP A 36 6.40 -6.45 22.94
C ASP A 36 7.39 -7.62 22.85
N LYS A 37 7.35 -8.38 21.75
CA LYS A 37 8.18 -9.58 21.57
C LYS A 37 9.50 -9.29 20.86
N TYR A 38 9.51 -8.34 19.93
CA TYR A 38 10.63 -8.16 19.00
C TYR A 38 11.31 -6.78 19.11
N GLY A 39 10.74 -5.84 19.88
CA GLY A 39 11.27 -4.49 20.08
C GLY A 39 11.60 -3.80 18.76
N ASP A 40 12.80 -3.25 18.67
CA ASP A 40 13.28 -2.51 17.49
C ASP A 40 13.35 -3.35 16.21
N ARG A 41 13.32 -4.69 16.30
CA ARG A 41 13.30 -5.55 15.09
C ARG A 41 11.99 -5.43 14.31
N VAL A 42 10.97 -4.76 14.84
CA VAL A 42 9.71 -4.45 14.15
C VAL A 42 9.85 -3.23 13.22
N LEU A 43 10.85 -2.36 13.41
CA LEU A 43 11.06 -1.14 12.61
C LEU A 43 11.02 -1.34 11.08
N PRO A 44 11.58 -2.42 10.51
CA PRO A 44 11.48 -2.69 9.08
C PRO A 44 10.04 -2.89 8.57
N LEU A 45 9.11 -3.36 9.40
CA LEU A 45 7.71 -3.55 9.02
C LEU A 45 6.99 -2.21 8.84
N TYR A 46 7.20 -1.24 9.75
CA TYR A 46 6.65 0.11 9.58
C TYR A 46 7.22 0.77 8.32
N SER A 47 8.53 0.65 8.12
CA SER A 47 9.22 1.22 6.95
C SER A 47 8.73 0.60 5.63
N PHE A 48 8.45 -0.71 5.64
CA PHE A 48 7.87 -1.39 4.48
C PHE A 48 6.47 -0.87 4.16
N VAL A 49 5.64 -0.61 5.17
CA VAL A 49 4.29 -0.04 4.96
C VAL A 49 4.38 1.36 4.33
N ASP A 50 5.28 2.22 4.82
CA ASP A 50 5.51 3.54 4.24
C ASP A 50 5.98 3.44 2.78
N TYR A 51 6.97 2.60 2.52
CA TYR A 51 7.45 2.32 1.16
C TYR A 51 6.34 1.80 0.24
N ALA A 52 5.48 0.89 0.71
CA ALA A 52 4.42 0.30 -0.09
C ALA A 52 3.35 1.32 -0.52
N VAL A 53 3.11 2.35 0.30
CA VAL A 53 2.18 3.45 0.03
C VAL A 53 2.80 4.50 -0.87
N GLU A 54 4.07 4.84 -0.62
CA GLU A 54 4.75 5.95 -1.30
C GLU A 54 5.43 5.53 -2.60
N ARG A 55 5.60 4.23 -2.86
CA ARG A 55 6.18 3.75 -4.12
C ARG A 55 5.29 4.15 -5.30
N GLY A 56 5.82 5.03 -6.14
CA GLY A 56 5.29 5.26 -7.48
C GLY A 56 5.67 4.08 -8.39
N PHE A 57 4.72 3.56 -9.15
CA PHE A 57 5.02 2.71 -10.30
C PHE A 57 4.87 3.54 -11.56
N GLU A 58 5.97 3.75 -12.29
CA GLU A 58 5.88 4.14 -13.69
C GLU A 58 5.43 2.91 -14.48
N LEU A 59 4.13 2.83 -14.77
CA LEU A 59 3.61 1.87 -15.72
C LEU A 59 4.07 2.32 -17.10
N GLN A 60 5.18 1.77 -17.61
CA GLN A 60 5.49 1.90 -19.03
C GLN A 60 4.33 1.31 -19.81
N ASP A 61 3.71 2.13 -20.68
CA ASP A 61 2.60 1.71 -21.51
C ASP A 61 3.05 0.51 -22.36
N ALA A 62 2.44 -0.65 -22.11
CA ALA A 62 2.77 -1.90 -22.79
C ALA A 62 2.32 -1.94 -24.27
N ALA A 63 2.05 -0.77 -24.87
CA ALA A 63 1.53 -0.62 -26.23
C ALA A 63 2.45 0.19 -27.16
N ALA A 64 3.67 0.55 -26.73
CA ALA A 64 4.68 1.08 -27.63
C ALA A 64 5.55 -0.06 -28.19
N THR A 65 4.98 -0.87 -29.06
CA THR A 65 5.76 -1.68 -30.02
C THR A 65 6.10 -0.77 -31.21
N PRO A 66 7.36 -0.68 -31.66
CA PRO A 66 7.77 0.16 -32.79
C PRO A 66 7.10 -0.23 -34.10
#